data_AF-A0A916KN98-F1
#
_entry.id   AF-A0A916KN98-F1
#
_cell.length_a   1.000
_cell.length_b   1.000
_cell.length_c   1.000
_cell.angle_alpha   90.00
_cell.angle_beta   90.00
_cell.angle_gamma   90.00
#
_symmetry.space_group_name_H-M   'P 1'
#
loop_
_entity.id
_entity.type
_entity.pdbx_description
1 polymer ?
#
loop_
_entity_poly.entity_id
_entity_poly.type
_entity_poly.pdbx_seq_one_letter_code
_entity_poly.pdbx_strand_id
1 'polypeptide(L)'
;MTEVIVSWSGGKDCTLACYKAIKSGLKVKYLASIITRSTGKLWPHLLTPEVLRMQAEAIGIPLLEWPSATEGYDDNYRRMLGQLKTEGVEGVVFGDVNIGNSFAVKHLNWIKSVCEPTGMDYHLPLWQDNRATLLSELIDLGFEVRILAADSTELGESWLGRKLDKGMLTELKIRHSLSPNGNVGYYHTFVTDGPLFKSRLVIEEWDRVFDEQAQFGGMGVWYMDIKRCRLESKKAEESSIYSVR
;
A
#
# COMPACT_ATOMS: atom_id res chain seq x y z
N MET A 1 -15.41 -4.38 -19.51
CA MET A 1 -14.49 -4.65 -18.38
C MET A 1 -14.94 -3.75 -17.24
N THR A 2 -15.13 -4.31 -16.05
CA THR A 2 -15.52 -3.56 -14.85
C THR A 2 -14.46 -2.51 -14.52
N GLU A 3 -14.86 -1.24 -14.47
CA GLU A 3 -13.98 -0.14 -14.05
C GLU A 3 -13.91 -0.10 -12.52
N VAL A 4 -12.70 -0.10 -11.98
CA VAL A 4 -12.49 -0.09 -10.53
C VAL A 4 -11.49 1.00 -10.13
N ILE A 5 -11.55 1.40 -8.87
CA ILE A 5 -10.43 2.08 -8.22
C ILE A 5 -9.67 1.12 -7.31
N VAL A 6 -8.42 1.45 -6.98
CA VAL A 6 -7.66 0.74 -5.94
C VAL A 6 -7.50 1.66 -4.74
N SER A 7 -7.87 1.20 -3.55
CA SER A 7 -7.56 1.89 -2.30
C SER A 7 -6.04 1.88 -2.10
N TRP A 8 -5.41 3.05 -2.23
CA TRP A 8 -3.98 3.17 -2.47
C TRP A 8 -3.25 3.84 -1.32
N SER A 9 -2.19 3.18 -0.86
CA SER A 9 -1.27 3.72 0.16
C SER A 9 0.20 3.69 -0.24
N GLY A 10 0.49 3.23 -1.46
CA GLY A 10 1.84 3.05 -2.00
C GLY A 10 2.65 1.88 -1.43
N GLY A 11 2.05 1.09 -0.52
CA GLY A 11 2.69 -0.07 0.08
C GLY A 11 2.54 -1.36 -0.73
N LYS A 12 3.25 -2.39 -0.24
CA LYS A 12 3.33 -3.73 -0.84
C LYS A 12 1.96 -4.35 -1.11
N ASP A 13 1.03 -4.18 -0.17
CA ASP A 13 -0.27 -4.86 -0.18
C ASP A 13 -1.22 -4.26 -1.23
N CYS A 14 -1.40 -2.94 -1.26
CA CYS A 14 -2.20 -2.29 -2.30
C CYS A 14 -1.59 -2.46 -3.70
N THR A 15 -0.25 -2.52 -3.80
CA THR A 15 0.44 -2.74 -5.07
C THR A 15 0.19 -4.15 -5.61
N LEU A 16 0.33 -5.18 -4.78
CA LEU A 16 0.05 -6.56 -5.20
C LEU A 16 -1.44 -6.77 -5.50
N ALA A 17 -2.34 -6.15 -4.74
CA ALA A 17 -3.77 -6.19 -5.02
C ALA A 17 -4.11 -5.53 -6.37
N CYS A 18 -3.52 -4.37 -6.68
CA CYS A 18 -3.64 -3.71 -7.98
C CYS A 18 -3.16 -4.63 -9.11
N TYR A 19 -2.00 -5.27 -8.93
CA TYR A 19 -1.45 -6.21 -9.92
C TYR A 19 -2.40 -7.39 -10.17
N LYS A 20 -2.89 -8.03 -9.11
CA LYS A 20 -3.84 -9.15 -9.23
C LYS A 20 -5.17 -8.72 -9.87
N ALA A 21 -5.68 -7.53 -9.54
CA ALA A 21 -6.89 -6.99 -10.13
C ALA A 21 -6.77 -6.75 -11.65
N ILE A 22 -5.64 -6.16 -12.09
CA ILE A 22 -5.37 -5.97 -13.52
C ILE A 22 -5.26 -7.32 -14.22
N LYS A 23 -4.55 -8.28 -13.61
CA LYS A 23 -4.39 -9.64 -14.14
C LYS A 23 -5.72 -10.41 -14.25
N SER A 24 -6.68 -10.14 -13.37
CA SER A 24 -8.02 -10.74 -13.44
C SER A 24 -8.95 -10.05 -14.45
N GLY A 25 -8.47 -9.05 -15.20
CA GLY A 25 -9.24 -8.35 -16.24
C GLY A 25 -10.03 -7.14 -15.74
N LEU A 26 -9.81 -6.67 -14.50
CA LEU A 26 -10.39 -5.41 -14.02
C LEU A 26 -9.65 -4.22 -14.65
N LYS A 27 -10.39 -3.17 -15.00
CA LYS A 27 -9.83 -1.93 -15.53
C LYS A 27 -9.63 -0.93 -14.39
N VAL A 28 -8.41 -0.82 -13.87
CA VAL A 28 -8.08 0.14 -12.83
C VAL A 28 -8.06 1.55 -13.42
N LYS A 29 -9.04 2.37 -13.04
CA LYS A 29 -9.21 3.76 -13.51
C LYS A 29 -8.36 4.74 -12.69
N TYR A 30 -8.38 4.58 -11.37
CA TYR A 30 -7.65 5.45 -10.43
C TYR A 30 -7.00 4.64 -9.31
N LEU A 31 -5.85 5.14 -8.85
CA LEU A 31 -5.34 4.87 -7.52
C LEU A 31 -5.98 5.90 -6.59
N ALA A 32 -6.73 5.51 -5.57
CA ALA A 32 -7.47 6.43 -4.72
C ALA A 32 -6.86 6.49 -3.31
N SER A 33 -6.42 7.67 -2.89
CA SER A 33 -5.82 7.90 -1.57
C SER A 33 -6.58 8.99 -0.83
N ILE A 34 -6.93 8.74 0.43
CA ILE A 34 -7.50 9.75 1.31
C ILE A 34 -6.37 10.45 2.07
N ILE A 35 -6.18 11.75 1.83
CA ILE A 35 -5.09 12.53 2.41
C ILE A 35 -5.59 13.28 3.64
N THR A 36 -4.96 13.00 4.78
CA THR A 36 -5.20 13.71 6.03
C THR A 36 -4.50 15.07 6.00
N ARG A 37 -5.28 16.15 5.85
CA ARG A 37 -4.72 17.51 5.68
C ARG A 37 -3.91 18.02 6.87
N SER A 38 -4.19 17.56 8.09
CA SER A 38 -3.57 18.09 9.32
C SER A 38 -2.08 17.78 9.45
N THR A 39 -1.61 16.66 8.89
CA THR A 39 -0.21 16.22 8.96
C THR A 39 0.54 16.44 7.65
N GLY A 40 -0.17 16.77 6.56
CA GLY A 40 0.41 16.85 5.21
C GLY A 40 0.91 15.52 4.66
N LYS A 41 0.61 14.40 5.33
CA LYS A 41 1.06 13.04 5.00
C LYS A 41 -0.12 12.08 4.98
N LEU A 42 0.01 11.02 4.19
CA LEU A 42 -0.97 9.93 4.12
C LEU A 42 -0.94 9.12 5.41
N TRP A 43 -2.09 8.97 6.07
CA TRP A 43 -2.24 7.96 7.11
C TRP A 43 -2.60 6.60 6.48
N PRO A 44 -2.01 5.47 6.89
CA PRO A 44 -0.98 5.30 7.93
C PRO A 44 0.47 5.27 7.40
N HIS A 45 0.69 5.42 6.09
CA HIS A 45 2.00 5.15 5.49
C HIS A 45 3.00 6.32 5.61
N LEU A 46 2.60 7.48 6.14
CA LEU A 46 3.45 8.65 6.39
C LEU A 46 4.16 9.20 5.13
N LEU A 47 3.64 8.87 3.95
CA LEU A 47 4.13 9.40 2.67
C LEU A 47 3.54 10.79 2.41
N THR A 48 4.33 11.67 1.82
CA THR A 48 3.81 12.94 1.30
C THR A 48 2.96 12.69 0.05
N PRO A 49 1.96 13.55 -0.23
CA PRO A 49 1.18 13.48 -1.47
C PRO A 49 2.06 13.54 -2.72
N GLU A 50 3.15 14.31 -2.68
CA GLU A 50 4.12 14.41 -3.77
C GLU A 50 4.74 13.05 -4.12
N VAL A 51 5.23 12.31 -3.11
CA VAL A 51 5.83 10.98 -3.34
C VAL A 51 4.80 9.99 -3.89
N LEU A 52 3.54 10.05 -3.42
CA LEU A 52 2.45 9.22 -3.95
C LEU A 52 2.10 9.56 -5.40
N ARG A 53 2.08 10.84 -5.77
CA ARG A 53 1.88 11.28 -7.16
C ARG A 53 2.99 10.75 -8.06
N MET A 54 4.25 10.84 -7.64
CA MET A 54 5.38 10.29 -8.38
C MET A 54 5.23 8.77 -8.56
N GLN A 55 4.74 8.07 -7.54
CA GLN A 55 4.49 6.62 -7.64
C GLN A 55 3.38 6.31 -8.64
N ALA A 56 2.29 7.06 -8.61
CA ALA A 56 1.20 6.93 -9.57
C ALA A 56 1.64 7.24 -11.01
N GLU A 57 2.44 8.28 -11.20
CA GLU A 57 3.07 8.62 -12.49
C GLU A 57 3.94 7.46 -13.00
N ALA A 58 4.77 6.90 -12.13
CA ALA A 58 5.65 5.79 -12.46
C ALA A 58 4.87 4.52 -12.88
N ILE A 59 3.69 4.28 -12.30
CA ILE A 59 2.78 3.20 -12.69
C ILE A 59 2.02 3.56 -13.98
N GLY A 60 1.73 4.85 -14.17
CA GLY A 60 0.92 5.36 -15.28
C GLY A 60 -0.58 5.18 -15.08
N ILE A 61 -1.04 5.13 -13.82
CA ILE A 61 -2.46 5.18 -13.43
C ILE A 61 -2.66 6.48 -12.63
N PRO A 62 -3.66 7.33 -12.94
CA PRO A 62 -3.84 8.59 -12.24
C PRO A 62 -4.16 8.39 -10.75
N LEU A 63 -3.58 9.25 -9.91
CA LEU A 63 -3.90 9.33 -8.48
C LEU A 63 -5.12 10.24 -8.26
N LEU A 64 -6.15 9.70 -7.63
CA LEU A 64 -7.25 10.47 -7.06
C LEU A 64 -6.94 10.76 -5.60
N GLU A 65 -6.68 12.02 -5.32
CA GLU A 65 -6.40 12.52 -3.97
C GLU A 65 -7.67 13.09 -3.38
N TRP A 66 -8.25 12.38 -2.43
CA TRP A 66 -9.45 12.84 -1.75
C TRP A 66 -9.07 13.53 -0.43
N PRO A 67 -9.40 14.81 -0.24
CA PRO A 67 -9.12 15.48 1.02
C PRO A 67 -10.03 14.91 2.11
N SER A 68 -9.46 14.50 3.25
CA SER A 68 -10.24 14.26 4.46
C SER A 68 -9.78 15.16 5.59
N ALA A 69 -10.75 15.74 6.29
CA ALA A 69 -10.54 16.16 7.66
C ALA A 69 -10.34 14.90 8.53
N THR A 70 -9.68 15.02 9.67
CA THR A 70 -9.58 13.93 10.66
C THR A 70 -10.95 13.47 11.16
N GLU A 71 -11.97 14.33 11.07
CA GLU A 71 -13.37 14.01 11.33
C GLU A 71 -14.12 13.62 10.04
N GLY A 72 -15.00 12.62 10.14
CA GLY A 72 -15.86 12.20 9.02
C GLY A 72 -15.17 11.39 7.93
N TYR A 73 -14.08 10.67 8.23
CA TYR A 73 -13.36 9.82 7.27
C TYR A 73 -14.29 8.87 6.49
N ASP A 74 -15.15 8.13 7.19
CA ASP A 74 -16.07 7.16 6.58
C ASP A 74 -17.07 7.83 5.64
N ASP A 75 -17.61 9.00 6.03
CA ASP A 75 -18.57 9.75 5.21
C ASP A 75 -17.88 10.38 3.98
N ASN A 76 -16.65 10.85 4.14
CA ASN A 76 -15.82 11.31 3.02
C ASN A 76 -15.51 10.16 2.07
N TYR A 77 -15.20 8.97 2.58
CA TYR A 77 -14.98 7.77 1.78
C TYR A 77 -16.25 7.41 0.98
N ARG A 78 -17.41 7.36 1.65
CA ARG A 78 -18.72 7.12 0.98
C ARG A 78 -19.03 8.17 -0.07
N ARG A 79 -18.74 9.44 0.17
CA ARG A 79 -18.95 10.52 -0.80
C ARG A 79 -18.06 10.35 -2.04
N MET A 80 -16.78 10.03 -1.84
CA MET A 80 -15.85 9.71 -2.93
C MET A 80 -16.38 8.55 -3.78
N LEU A 81 -16.80 7.46 -3.12
CA LEU A 81 -17.36 6.30 -3.80
C LEU A 81 -18.66 6.63 -4.55
N GLY A 82 -19.57 7.38 -3.92
CA GLY A 82 -20.82 7.81 -4.56
C GLY A 82 -20.56 8.63 -5.84
N GLN A 83 -19.63 9.57 -5.80
CA GLN A 83 -19.25 10.34 -6.99
C GLN A 83 -18.65 9.44 -8.08
N LEU A 84 -17.72 8.56 -7.72
CA LEU A 84 -17.09 7.65 -8.69
C LEU A 84 -18.10 6.68 -9.31
N LYS A 85 -19.11 6.25 -8.54
CA LYS A 85 -20.22 5.42 -9.04
C LYS A 85 -20.99 6.15 -10.15
N THR A 86 -21.26 7.45 -9.98
CA THR A 86 -21.90 8.26 -11.03
C THR A 86 -21.01 8.47 -12.27
N GLU A 87 -19.70 8.33 -12.12
CA GLU A 87 -18.71 8.39 -13.20
C GLU A 87 -18.44 7.02 -13.86
N GLY A 88 -19.24 6.00 -13.51
CA GLY A 88 -19.19 4.66 -14.10
C GLY A 88 -18.16 3.70 -13.49
N VAL A 89 -17.55 4.05 -12.35
CA VAL A 89 -16.74 3.10 -11.58
C VAL A 89 -17.68 2.13 -10.87
N GLU A 90 -17.43 0.83 -11.00
CA GLU A 90 -18.30 -0.23 -10.50
C GLU A 90 -17.85 -0.81 -9.16
N GLY A 91 -16.54 -0.75 -8.85
CA GLY A 91 -16.02 -1.31 -7.61
C GLY A 91 -14.68 -0.74 -7.13
N VAL A 92 -14.24 -1.27 -5.98
CA VAL A 92 -13.05 -0.86 -5.26
C VAL A 92 -12.20 -2.08 -4.92
N VAL A 93 -10.91 -2.02 -5.20
CA VAL A 93 -9.93 -3.07 -4.84
C VAL A 93 -9.22 -2.66 -3.54
N PHE A 94 -9.18 -3.57 -2.57
CA PHE A 94 -8.48 -3.38 -1.30
C PHE A 94 -7.33 -4.39 -1.13
N GLY A 95 -6.26 -3.96 -0.46
CA GLY A 95 -5.05 -4.74 -0.19
C GLY A 95 -5.11 -5.61 1.07
N ASP A 96 -6.31 -5.92 1.57
CA ASP A 96 -6.50 -6.61 2.83
C ASP A 96 -6.09 -8.09 2.80
N VAL A 97 -5.41 -8.51 3.87
CA VAL A 97 -4.96 -9.89 4.10
C VAL A 97 -5.64 -10.42 5.36
N ASN A 98 -6.30 -11.57 5.26
CA ASN A 98 -7.05 -12.17 6.37
C ASN A 98 -6.26 -13.20 7.16
N ILE A 99 -5.60 -14.15 6.48
CA ILE A 99 -4.96 -15.28 7.17
C ILE A 99 -3.79 -14.78 8.02
N GLY A 100 -3.92 -14.95 9.34
CA GLY A 100 -2.94 -14.48 10.32
C GLY A 100 -3.10 -13.02 10.74
N ASN A 101 -4.21 -12.36 10.40
CA ASN A 101 -4.49 -10.97 10.77
C ASN A 101 -5.76 -10.85 11.62
N SER A 102 -5.58 -10.63 12.93
CA SER A 102 -6.69 -10.47 13.88
C SER A 102 -7.58 -9.26 13.63
N PHE A 103 -7.09 -8.26 12.87
CA PHE A 103 -7.85 -7.05 12.54
C PHE A 103 -8.62 -7.16 11.21
N ALA A 104 -8.40 -8.22 10.43
CA ALA A 104 -8.96 -8.33 9.08
C ALA A 104 -10.50 -8.27 9.07
N VAL A 105 -11.16 -9.00 9.97
CA VAL A 105 -12.64 -9.00 10.06
C VAL A 105 -13.19 -7.61 10.39
N LYS A 106 -12.52 -6.87 11.28
CA LYS A 106 -12.91 -5.50 11.60
C LYS A 106 -12.81 -4.60 10.36
N HIS A 107 -11.73 -4.70 9.61
CA HIS A 107 -11.55 -3.89 8.41
C HIS A 107 -12.50 -4.32 7.27
N LEU A 108 -12.80 -5.60 7.12
CA LEU A 108 -13.83 -6.08 6.18
C LEU A 108 -15.22 -5.49 6.49
N ASN A 109 -15.60 -5.44 7.77
CA ASN A 109 -16.86 -4.82 8.17
C ASN A 109 -16.87 -3.31 7.84
N TRP A 110 -15.73 -2.64 8.02
CA TRP A 110 -15.58 -1.26 7.58
C TRP A 110 -15.73 -1.12 6.06
N ILE A 111 -15.06 -1.96 5.25
CA ILE A 111 -15.17 -2.00 3.78
C ILE A 111 -16.65 -2.13 3.35
N LYS A 112 -17.36 -3.10 3.94
CA LYS A 112 -18.81 -3.27 3.69
C LYS A 112 -19.59 -2.01 4.00
N SER A 113 -19.31 -1.39 5.15
CA SER A 113 -20.02 -0.18 5.60
C SER A 113 -19.81 1.06 4.72
N VAL A 114 -18.74 1.10 3.92
CA VAL A 114 -18.47 2.21 2.98
C VAL A 114 -18.90 1.87 1.55
N CYS A 115 -18.76 0.62 1.13
CA CYS A 115 -19.09 0.18 -0.24
C CYS A 115 -20.58 -0.10 -0.44
N GLU A 116 -21.22 -0.87 0.45
CA GLU A 116 -22.61 -1.34 0.27
C GLU A 116 -23.61 -0.17 0.12
N PRO A 117 -23.57 0.91 0.94
CA PRO A 117 -24.50 2.03 0.78
C PRO A 117 -24.36 2.81 -0.53
N THR A 118 -23.22 2.66 -1.21
CA THR A 118 -22.92 3.35 -2.49
C THR A 118 -23.17 2.48 -3.71
N GLY A 119 -23.52 1.20 -3.50
CA GLY A 119 -23.66 0.22 -4.57
C GLY A 119 -22.35 -0.11 -5.28
N MET A 120 -21.20 0.16 -4.67
CA MET A 120 -19.88 -0.24 -5.17
C MET A 120 -19.58 -1.69 -4.78
N ASP A 121 -19.09 -2.48 -5.73
CA ASP A 121 -18.50 -3.79 -5.42
C ASP A 121 -17.16 -3.60 -4.68
N TYR A 122 -16.79 -4.57 -3.85
CA TYR A 122 -15.47 -4.61 -3.22
C TYR A 122 -14.73 -5.90 -3.59
N HIS A 123 -13.46 -5.75 -3.98
CA HIS A 123 -12.58 -6.84 -4.37
C HIS A 123 -11.44 -6.97 -3.36
N LEU A 124 -11.17 -8.19 -2.92
CA LEU A 124 -10.13 -8.50 -1.92
C LEU A 124 -9.17 -9.58 -2.47
N PRO A 125 -8.29 -9.24 -3.44
CA PRO A 125 -7.48 -10.23 -4.16
C PRO A 125 -6.48 -10.99 -3.27
N LEU A 126 -6.20 -10.48 -2.07
CA LEU A 126 -5.22 -11.04 -1.13
C LEU A 126 -5.87 -11.76 0.05
N TRP A 127 -7.21 -11.81 0.10
CA TRP A 127 -7.95 -12.24 1.29
C TRP A 127 -7.70 -13.71 1.67
N GLN A 128 -7.58 -14.59 0.68
CA GLN A 128 -7.46 -16.04 0.90
C GLN A 128 -6.01 -16.51 1.06
N ASP A 129 -5.04 -15.60 1.01
CA ASP A 129 -3.62 -15.93 1.09
C ASP A 129 -3.04 -15.55 2.46
N ASN A 130 -1.98 -16.25 2.86
CA ASN A 130 -1.22 -15.91 4.06
C ASN A 130 -0.06 -14.95 3.75
N ARG A 131 0.41 -14.26 4.80
CA ARG A 131 1.49 -13.25 4.69
C ARG A 131 2.76 -13.79 4.03
N ALA A 132 3.22 -14.99 4.38
CA ALA A 132 4.46 -15.54 3.84
C ALA A 132 4.35 -15.84 2.33
N THR A 133 3.22 -16.38 1.89
CA THR A 133 2.92 -16.63 0.48
C THR A 133 2.92 -15.32 -0.30
N LEU A 134 2.19 -14.31 0.18
CA LEU A 134 2.08 -13.01 -0.49
C LEU A 134 3.43 -12.29 -0.59
N LEU A 135 4.26 -12.33 0.46
CA LEU A 135 5.60 -11.73 0.42
C LEU A 135 6.50 -12.48 -0.56
N SER A 136 6.45 -13.81 -0.61
CA SER A 136 7.21 -14.58 -1.60
C SER A 136 6.78 -14.23 -3.02
N GLU A 137 5.48 -14.22 -3.29
CA GLU A 137 4.93 -13.87 -4.60
C GLU A 137 5.40 -12.47 -5.03
N LEU A 138 5.35 -11.50 -4.12
CA LEU A 138 5.77 -10.12 -4.39
C LEU A 138 7.26 -10.03 -4.74
N ILE A 139 8.11 -10.78 -4.04
CA ILE A 139 9.54 -10.89 -4.31
C ILE A 139 9.79 -11.60 -5.65
N ASP A 140 9.13 -12.72 -5.89
CA ASP A 140 9.32 -13.55 -7.08
C ASP A 140 8.80 -12.85 -8.35
N LEU A 141 7.79 -11.97 -8.22
CA LEU A 141 7.34 -11.06 -9.26
C LEU A 141 8.32 -9.89 -9.52
N GLY A 142 9.35 -9.71 -8.70
CA GLY A 142 10.37 -8.67 -8.89
C GLY A 142 9.92 -7.26 -8.51
N PHE A 143 8.99 -7.11 -7.56
CA PHE A 143 8.70 -5.80 -6.98
C PHE A 143 9.86 -5.34 -6.07
N GLU A 144 10.26 -4.08 -6.20
CA GLU A 144 11.24 -3.44 -5.34
C GLU A 144 10.55 -2.72 -4.19
N VAL A 145 10.56 -3.36 -3.02
CA VAL A 145 9.90 -2.86 -1.82
C VAL A 145 10.92 -2.49 -0.76
N ARG A 146 10.71 -1.35 -0.11
CA ARG A 146 11.52 -0.82 0.99
C ARG A 146 10.67 -0.72 2.25
N ILE A 147 11.25 -1.04 3.41
CA ILE A 147 10.61 -0.75 4.70
C ILE A 147 10.61 0.77 4.89
N LEU A 148 9.43 1.35 5.00
CA LEU A 148 9.21 2.79 5.10
C LEU A 148 9.02 3.23 6.55
N ALA A 149 8.34 2.42 7.35
CA ALA A 149 8.12 2.69 8.77
C ALA A 149 8.22 1.39 9.56
N ALA A 150 8.64 1.48 10.81
CA ALA A 150 8.81 0.37 11.73
C ALA A 150 8.48 0.84 13.15
N ASP A 151 7.78 0.00 13.92
CA ASP A 151 7.52 0.31 15.32
C ASP A 151 8.82 0.35 16.14
N SER A 152 8.85 1.20 17.17
CA SER A 152 10.06 1.38 17.98
C SER A 152 10.31 0.28 19.00
N THR A 153 9.35 -0.62 19.24
CA THR A 153 9.38 -1.61 20.32
C THR A 153 9.95 -2.96 19.90
N GLU A 154 9.64 -3.40 18.68
CA GLU A 154 9.92 -4.75 18.16
C GLU A 154 10.96 -4.71 17.05
N LEU A 155 10.83 -3.77 16.12
CA LEU A 155 11.69 -3.67 14.92
C LEU A 155 12.77 -2.61 15.09
N GLY A 156 12.37 -1.37 15.39
CA GLY A 156 13.25 -0.22 15.55
C GLY A 156 13.75 0.39 14.24
N GLU A 157 14.52 1.47 14.37
CA GLU A 157 15.02 2.28 13.25
C GLU A 157 15.93 1.54 12.26
N SER A 158 16.59 0.46 12.69
CA SER A 158 17.51 -0.32 11.86
C SER A 158 16.80 -1.00 10.68
N TRP A 159 15.46 -1.09 10.72
CA TRP A 159 14.65 -1.65 9.66
C TRP A 159 14.42 -0.70 8.49
N LEU A 160 14.52 0.61 8.71
CA LEU A 160 14.21 1.61 7.70
C LEU A 160 15.11 1.48 6.47
N GLY A 161 14.50 1.57 5.28
CA GLY A 161 15.20 1.50 4.00
C GLY A 161 15.67 0.11 3.60
N ARG A 162 15.53 -0.91 4.45
CA ARG A 162 15.87 -2.28 4.08
C ARG A 162 14.96 -2.77 2.95
N LYS A 163 15.54 -3.53 2.02
CA LYS A 163 14.80 -4.19 0.94
C LYS A 163 14.01 -5.38 1.49
N LEU A 164 12.78 -5.55 1.03
CA LEU A 164 12.04 -6.78 1.21
C LEU A 164 12.50 -7.78 0.14
N ASP A 165 13.48 -8.60 0.47
CA ASP A 165 14.00 -9.69 -0.37
C ASP A 165 13.84 -11.06 0.32
N LYS A 166 14.41 -12.12 -0.28
CA LYS A 166 14.33 -13.47 0.29
C LYS A 166 15.04 -13.59 1.65
N GLY A 167 16.06 -12.78 1.89
CA GLY A 167 16.74 -12.70 3.18
C GLY A 167 15.84 -12.09 4.24
N MET A 168 15.22 -10.94 3.94
CA MET A 168 14.23 -10.28 4.79
C MET A 168 13.04 -11.21 5.10
N LEU A 169 12.52 -11.93 4.10
CA LEU A 169 11.44 -12.90 4.31
C LEU A 169 11.85 -14.02 5.27
N THR A 170 13.09 -14.49 5.17
CA THR A 170 13.63 -15.50 6.08
C THR A 170 13.73 -14.95 7.51
N GLU A 171 14.23 -13.73 7.68
CA GLU A 171 14.29 -13.06 8.99
C GLU A 171 12.91 -12.86 9.62
N LEU A 172 11.92 -12.42 8.82
CA LEU A 172 10.53 -12.28 9.27
C LEU A 172 9.93 -13.63 9.71
N LYS A 173 10.20 -14.72 8.98
CA LYS A 173 9.76 -16.08 9.35
C LYS A 173 10.39 -16.54 10.67
N ILE A 174 11.68 -16.30 10.86
CA ILE A 174 12.39 -16.62 12.10
C ILE A 174 11.76 -15.83 13.26
N ARG A 175 11.58 -14.52 13.11
CA ARG A 175 10.91 -13.67 14.12
C ARG A 175 9.52 -14.18 14.47
N HIS A 176 8.71 -14.54 13.47
CA HIS A 176 7.39 -15.12 13.69
C HIS A 176 7.47 -16.41 14.51
N SER A 177 8.40 -17.32 14.17
CA SER A 177 8.56 -18.60 14.86
C SER A 177 9.04 -18.47 16.31
N LEU A 178 9.82 -17.43 16.62
CA LEU A 178 10.34 -17.16 17.96
C LEU A 178 9.38 -16.32 18.82
N SER A 179 8.38 -15.69 18.22
CA SER A 179 7.41 -14.84 18.91
C SER A 179 6.32 -15.68 19.59
N PRO A 180 6.07 -15.53 20.91
CA PRO A 180 5.04 -16.29 21.61
C PRO A 180 3.64 -16.14 21.01
N ASN A 181 3.35 -14.98 20.40
CA ASN A 181 2.07 -14.66 19.78
C ASN A 181 2.14 -14.62 18.24
N GLY A 182 3.26 -15.04 17.64
CA GLY A 182 3.46 -14.96 16.18
C GLY A 182 3.68 -13.54 15.63
N ASN A 183 3.83 -12.54 16.50
CA ASN A 183 4.04 -11.15 16.09
C ASN A 183 5.47 -10.94 15.59
N VAL A 184 5.62 -10.36 14.41
CA VAL A 184 6.94 -10.01 13.84
C VAL A 184 7.37 -8.58 14.15
N GLY A 185 6.45 -7.75 14.64
CA GLY A 185 6.54 -6.29 14.67
C GLY A 185 5.65 -5.65 13.61
N TYR A 186 5.45 -4.33 13.72
CA TYR A 186 4.64 -3.53 12.83
C TYR A 186 5.51 -2.70 11.89
N TYR A 187 5.24 -2.79 10.60
CA TYR A 187 5.95 -2.04 9.59
C TYR A 187 5.07 -1.66 8.41
N HIS A 188 5.38 -0.51 7.83
CA HIS A 188 4.88 -0.10 6.52
C HIS A 188 5.99 -0.13 5.49
N THR A 189 5.59 -0.18 4.23
CA THR A 189 6.50 -0.32 3.10
C THR A 189 6.17 0.69 2.03
N PHE A 190 7.14 0.97 1.18
CA PHE A 190 6.96 1.72 -0.05
C PHE A 190 7.49 0.90 -1.23
N VAL A 191 6.71 0.85 -2.32
CA VAL A 191 7.10 0.15 -3.55
C VAL A 191 7.66 1.15 -4.55
N THR A 192 8.90 0.91 -4.97
CA THR A 192 9.68 1.82 -5.84
C THR A 192 9.80 1.34 -7.27
N ASP A 193 9.61 0.04 -7.50
CA ASP A 193 9.66 -0.57 -8.83
C ASP A 193 8.89 -1.92 -8.84
N GLY A 194 8.62 -2.45 -10.02
CA GLY A 194 8.08 -3.78 -10.26
C GLY A 194 7.30 -3.89 -11.57
N PRO A 195 6.59 -5.01 -11.79
CA PRO A 195 5.85 -5.28 -13.02
C PRO A 195 4.85 -4.20 -13.45
N LEU A 196 4.27 -3.46 -12.50
CA LEU A 196 3.30 -2.39 -12.78
C LEU A 196 3.94 -1.06 -13.22
N PHE A 197 5.23 -0.90 -13.00
CA PHE A 197 5.93 0.37 -13.13
C PHE A 197 6.51 0.52 -14.54
N LYS A 198 6.26 1.67 -15.18
CA LYS A 198 6.87 2.09 -16.46
C LYS A 198 8.24 2.73 -16.25
N SER A 199 8.43 3.38 -15.11
CA SER A 199 9.70 3.94 -14.61
C SER A 199 9.87 3.55 -13.15
N ARG A 200 11.10 3.53 -12.64
CA ARG A 200 11.36 3.29 -11.22
C ARG A 200 11.50 4.60 -10.45
N LEU A 201 11.19 4.56 -9.16
CA LEU A 201 11.43 5.66 -8.24
C LEU A 201 12.78 5.45 -7.58
N VAL A 202 13.67 6.42 -7.74
CA VAL A 202 14.96 6.46 -7.04
C VAL A 202 14.82 7.42 -5.87
N ILE A 203 14.90 6.87 -4.65
CA ILE A 203 14.96 7.67 -3.41
C ILE A 203 16.39 8.21 -3.30
N GLU A 204 16.55 9.52 -3.38
CA GLU A 204 17.86 10.18 -3.34
C GLU A 204 18.21 10.69 -1.95
N GLU A 205 17.21 11.14 -1.21
CA GLU A 205 17.40 11.72 0.12
C GLU A 205 16.17 11.47 0.99
N TRP A 206 16.41 11.05 2.22
CA TRP A 206 15.39 10.83 3.23
C TRP A 206 15.99 11.02 4.62
N ASP A 207 15.17 11.53 5.54
CA ASP A 207 15.53 11.66 6.94
C ASP A 207 14.92 10.52 7.75
N ARG A 208 15.64 10.11 8.80
CA ARG A 208 15.08 9.25 9.83
C ARG A 208 14.32 10.10 10.84
N VAL A 209 13.04 9.80 11.02
CA VAL A 209 12.18 10.53 11.97
C VAL A 209 11.54 9.56 12.95
N PHE A 210 11.54 9.94 14.23
CA PHE A 210 10.76 9.28 15.27
C PHE A 210 9.48 10.08 15.53
N ASP A 211 8.34 9.39 15.52
CA ASP A 211 7.05 9.95 15.90
C ASP A 211 6.58 9.30 17.21
N GLU A 212 6.66 10.07 18.30
CA GLU A 212 6.20 9.70 19.64
C GLU A 212 4.68 9.69 19.77
N GLN A 213 3.98 10.56 19.00
CA GLN A 213 2.54 10.72 19.08
C GLN A 213 1.78 9.72 18.23
N ALA A 214 2.47 8.68 17.77
CA ALA A 214 2.03 7.90 16.65
C ALA A 214 0.59 7.48 16.85
N GLN A 215 -0.22 7.94 15.90
CA GLN A 215 -1.65 7.74 15.72
C GLN A 215 -1.96 6.25 15.39
N PHE A 216 -1.17 5.36 16.00
CA PHE A 216 -1.07 3.90 15.98
C PHE A 216 -1.26 3.36 17.40
N GLY A 217 -2.17 3.97 18.17
CA GLY A 217 -2.49 3.52 19.53
C GLY A 217 -1.43 3.88 20.59
N GLY A 218 -0.63 4.92 20.37
CA GLY A 218 0.36 5.41 21.36
C GLY A 218 1.71 4.69 21.33
N MET A 219 1.95 3.86 20.31
CA MET A 219 3.24 3.20 20.09
C MET A 219 4.12 4.07 19.19
N GLY A 220 5.33 4.41 19.64
CA GLY A 220 6.28 5.17 18.84
C GLY A 220 6.65 4.48 17.51
N VAL A 221 6.83 5.28 16.45
CA VAL A 221 7.16 4.76 15.12
C VAL A 221 8.37 5.50 14.56
N TRP A 222 9.31 4.74 14.02
CA TRP A 222 10.37 5.25 13.15
C TRP A 222 9.90 5.20 11.70
N TYR A 223 10.18 6.24 10.92
CA TYR A 223 9.89 6.23 9.48
C TYR A 223 10.92 6.99 8.66
N MET A 224 10.97 6.65 7.36
CA MET A 224 11.75 7.38 6.36
C MET A 224 10.92 8.56 5.86
N ASP A 225 11.34 9.78 6.21
CA ASP A 225 10.77 11.00 5.64
C ASP A 225 11.47 11.32 4.33
N ILE A 226 10.91 10.84 3.23
CA ILE A 226 11.47 11.00 1.89
C ILE A 226 11.46 12.49 1.50
N LYS A 227 12.66 13.06 1.33
CA LYS A 227 12.85 14.48 0.97
C LYS A 227 12.98 14.68 -0.52
N ARG A 228 13.63 13.74 -1.21
CA ARG A 228 13.82 13.81 -2.66
C ARG A 228 13.75 12.42 -3.28
N CYS A 229 12.93 12.34 -4.32
CA CYS A 229 12.84 11.21 -5.23
C CYS A 229 12.94 11.72 -6.66
N ARG A 230 13.35 10.85 -7.57
CA ARG A 230 13.23 11.08 -9.02
C ARG A 230 12.70 9.84 -9.73
N LEU A 231 12.12 10.04 -10.90
CA LEU A 231 11.77 8.96 -11.81
C LEU A 231 12.94 8.62 -12.73
N GLU A 232 13.16 7.33 -12.94
CA GLU A 232 14.18 6.81 -13.85
C GLU A 232 13.53 5.81 -14.82
N SER A 233 13.73 6.03 -16.12
CA SER A 233 13.22 5.12 -17.15
C SER A 233 13.85 3.74 -17.03
N LYS A 234 13.04 2.70 -17.21
CA LYS A 234 13.54 1.33 -17.29
C LYS A 234 14.28 1.11 -18.60
N LYS A 235 15.32 0.27 -18.58
CA LYS A 235 15.94 -0.19 -19.82
C LYS A 235 14.95 -1.13 -20.54
N ALA A 236 14.92 -1.08 -21.88
CA ALA A 236 13.94 -1.83 -22.69
C ALA A 236 13.90 -3.34 -22.39
N GLU A 237 15.02 -3.93 -21.95
CA GLU A 237 15.16 -5.34 -21.57
C GLU A 237 14.43 -5.70 -20.25
N GLU A 238 14.25 -4.74 -19.33
CA GLU A 238 13.51 -4.96 -18.08
C GLU A 238 11.99 -4.92 -18.31
N SER A 239 11.53 -4.22 -19.35
CA SER A 239 10.10 -4.07 -19.68
C SER A 239 9.50 -5.34 -20.30
N SER A 240 10.30 -6.18 -20.98
CA SER A 240 9.81 -7.41 -21.62
C SER A 240 9.62 -8.58 -20.66
N ILE A 241 10.25 -8.54 -19.47
CA ILE A 241 10.08 -9.58 -18.43
C ILE A 241 8.68 -9.50 -17.81
N TYR A 242 8.08 -8.32 -17.82
CA TYR A 242 6.80 -8.04 -17.17
C TYR A 242 5.64 -7.77 -18.14
N SER A 243 5.88 -7.82 -19.45
CA SER A 243 4.83 -7.67 -20.45
C SER A 243 3.88 -8.86 -20.38
N VAL A 244 2.77 -8.64 -19.69
CA VAL A 244 1.61 -9.53 -19.65
C VAL A 244 1.01 -9.56 -21.05
N ARG A 245 1.10 -10.71 -21.72
CA ARG A 245 0.16 -11.05 -22.80
C ARG A 245 -1.19 -11.42 -22.22
#